data_AF-A0A2U8VU75-F1
#
_entry.id   AF-A0A2U8VU75-F1
#
_cell.length_a   1.000
_cell.length_b   1.000
_cell.length_c   1.000
_cell.angle_alpha   90.00
_cell.angle_beta   90.00
_cell.angle_gamma   90.00
#
_symmetry.space_group_name_H-M   'P 1'
#
loop_
_entity.id
_entity.type
_entity.pdbx_description
1 polymer ?
#
loop_
_entity_poly.entity_id
_entity_poly.type
_entity_poly.pdbx_seq_one_letter_code
_entity_poly.pdbx_strand_id
1 'polypeptide(L)'
;MAGNTQGLSDKALSIFAFAAYHRLLSGERVSSVIRKDGAGHEADPEGVAELERRGLATASETGIDLSEEAQAFTETLVEAMRRTAGA
;
A
#
# COMPACT_ATOMS: atom_id res chain seq x y z
N MET A 1 5.95 0.24 21.08
CA MET A 1 5.53 -0.88 20.22
C MET A 1 5.93 -0.52 18.80
N ALA A 2 6.76 -1.33 18.14
CA ALA A 2 6.98 -1.14 16.70
C ALA A 2 5.67 -1.54 16.00
N GLY A 3 5.05 -0.60 15.28
CA GLY A 3 3.88 -0.92 14.44
C GLY A 3 4.25 -1.90 13.34
N ASN A 4 3.28 -2.60 12.77
CA ASN A 4 3.53 -3.61 11.72
C ASN A 4 4.15 -2.97 10.45
N THR A 5 4.06 -1.65 10.35
CA THR A 5 4.57 -0.79 9.26
C THR A 5 6.03 -0.36 9.41
N GLN A 6 6.69 -0.64 10.54
CA GLN A 6 8.11 -0.29 10.72
C GLN A 6 9.03 -1.24 9.96
N GLY A 7 10.00 -0.68 9.22
CA GLY A 7 11.01 -1.47 8.49
C GLY A 7 10.42 -2.37 7.41
N LEU A 8 9.39 -1.89 6.69
CA LEU A 8 8.90 -2.54 5.48
C LEU A 8 9.99 -2.52 4.40
N SER A 9 10.09 -3.59 3.61
CA SER A 9 10.98 -3.63 2.45
C SER A 9 10.51 -2.66 1.35
N ASP A 10 11.39 -2.29 0.43
CA ASP A 10 11.03 -1.48 -0.74
C ASP A 10 9.96 -2.17 -1.61
N LYS A 11 9.95 -3.50 -1.64
CA LYS A 11 8.91 -4.30 -2.33
C LYS A 11 7.54 -4.09 -1.70
N ALA A 12 7.45 -4.17 -0.37
CA ALA A 12 6.23 -3.83 0.36
C ALA A 12 5.85 -2.35 0.22
N LEU A 13 6.83 -1.43 0.28
CA LEU A 13 6.61 0.00 0.11
C LEU A 13 6.11 0.36 -1.30
N SER A 14 6.51 -0.37 -2.35
CA SER A 14 6.03 -0.14 -3.72
C SER A 14 4.50 -0.29 -3.84
N ILE A 15 3.90 -1.20 -3.06
CA ILE A 15 2.45 -1.43 -3.01
C ILE A 15 1.77 -0.22 -2.35
N PHE A 16 2.35 0.29 -1.26
CA PHE A 16 1.87 1.51 -0.62
C PHE A 16 2.05 2.76 -1.49
N ALA A 17 3.11 2.84 -2.29
CA ALA A 17 3.31 3.92 -3.25
C ALA A 17 2.20 3.91 -4.32
N PHE A 18 1.81 2.73 -4.79
CA PHE A 18 0.68 2.57 -5.71
C PHE A 18 -0.65 2.97 -5.07
N ALA A 19 -0.90 2.57 -3.82
CA ALA A 19 -2.07 3.02 -3.06
C ALA A 19 -2.08 4.55 -2.87
N ALA A 20 -0.94 5.16 -2.52
CA ALA A 20 -0.80 6.60 -2.34
C ALA A 20 -1.05 7.36 -3.66
N TYR A 21 -0.59 6.84 -4.79
CA TYR A 21 -0.89 7.37 -6.13
C TYR A 21 -2.41 7.44 -6.36
N HIS A 22 -3.14 6.34 -6.13
CA HIS A 22 -4.59 6.33 -6.30
C HIS A 22 -5.29 7.28 -5.34
N ARG A 23 -4.87 7.33 -4.08
CA ARG A 23 -5.39 8.24 -3.06
C ARG A 23 -5.24 9.71 -3.45
N LEU A 24 -4.09 10.07 -4.04
CA LEU A 24 -3.81 11.42 -4.53
C LEU A 24 -4.67 11.77 -5.75
N LEU A 25 -4.88 10.81 -6.65
CA LEU A 25 -5.62 11.00 -7.89
C LEU A 25 -7.15 11.07 -7.67
N SER A 26 -7.71 10.14 -6.89
CA SER A 26 -9.16 10.04 -6.67
C SER A 26 -9.65 10.94 -5.54
N GLY A 27 -8.79 11.28 -4.58
CA GLY A 27 -9.20 11.95 -3.35
C GLY A 27 -9.87 11.02 -2.32
N GLU A 28 -10.10 9.75 -2.67
CA GLU A 28 -10.79 8.76 -1.84
C GLU A 28 -9.80 7.87 -1.08
N ARG A 29 -10.21 7.42 0.11
CA ARG A 29 -9.42 6.47 0.91
C ARG A 29 -9.29 5.14 0.15
N VAL A 30 -8.06 4.63 0.07
CA VAL A 30 -7.78 3.38 -0.64
C VAL A 30 -7.84 2.21 0.33
N SER A 31 -8.82 1.32 0.13
CA SER A 31 -9.01 0.09 0.91
C SER A 31 -8.49 -1.17 0.21
N SER A 32 -8.28 -1.12 -1.10
CA SER A 32 -7.79 -2.24 -1.90
C SER A 32 -7.01 -1.72 -3.11
N VAL A 33 -6.02 -2.48 -3.58
CA VAL A 33 -5.27 -2.20 -4.81
C VAL A 33 -5.21 -3.42 -5.72
N ILE A 34 -5.04 -3.18 -7.02
CA ILE A 34 -4.90 -4.26 -7.99
C ILE A 34 -3.56 -4.96 -7.77
N ARG A 35 -3.61 -6.30 -7.65
CA ARG A 35 -2.44 -7.17 -7.59
C ARG A 35 -1.92 -7.50 -8.98
N LYS A 36 -2.83 -7.88 -9.88
CA LYS A 36 -2.54 -8.29 -11.26
C LYS A 36 -3.49 -7.55 -12.18
N ASP A 37 -2.96 -6.74 -13.08
CA ASP A 37 -3.77 -5.93 -13.99
C ASP A 37 -4.17 -6.66 -15.29
N GLY A 38 -3.64 -7.87 -15.51
CA GLY A 38 -3.87 -8.66 -16.73
C GLY A 38 -3.11 -8.14 -17.97
N ALA A 39 -2.38 -7.03 -17.85
CA ALA A 39 -1.50 -6.47 -18.88
C ALA A 39 -0.01 -6.83 -18.67
N GLY A 40 0.29 -7.60 -17.63
CA GLY A 40 1.63 -8.06 -17.29
C GLY A 40 2.26 -7.34 -16.11
N HIS A 41 1.56 -6.37 -15.49
CA HIS A 41 2.02 -5.78 -14.24
C HIS A 41 1.43 -6.53 -13.05
N GLU A 42 2.31 -6.94 -12.15
CA GLU A 42 1.97 -7.61 -10.91
C GLU A 42 2.71 -6.95 -9.74
N ALA A 43 2.02 -6.79 -8.61
CA ALA A 43 2.63 -6.40 -7.35
C ALA A 43 3.70 -7.44 -6.94
N ASP A 44 4.87 -6.99 -6.48
CA ASP A 44 5.98 -7.90 -6.16
C ASP A 44 5.52 -9.01 -5.18
N PRO A 45 5.64 -10.30 -5.53
CA PRO A 45 5.12 -11.40 -4.72
C PRO A 45 5.72 -11.48 -3.31
N GLU A 46 6.99 -11.08 -3.14
CA GLU A 46 7.63 -11.06 -1.82
C GLU A 46 7.11 -9.89 -0.98
N GLY A 47 6.86 -8.74 -1.61
CA GLY A 47 6.20 -7.60 -0.98
C GLY A 47 4.79 -7.95 -0.50
N VAL A 48 4.00 -8.60 -1.34
CA VAL A 48 2.66 -9.10 -0.98
C VAL A 48 2.74 -10.05 0.21
N ALA A 49 3.61 -11.06 0.13
CA ALA A 49 3.76 -12.03 1.20
C ALA A 49 4.24 -11.39 2.53
N GLU A 50 5.06 -10.34 2.47
CA GLU A 50 5.44 -9.57 3.64
C GLU A 50 4.26 -8.86 4.29
N LEU A 51 3.42 -8.20 3.50
CA LEU A 51 2.22 -7.52 4.01
C LEU A 51 1.25 -8.51 4.66
N GLU A 52 1.06 -9.68 4.05
CA GLU A 52 0.21 -10.75 4.61
C GLU A 52 0.76 -11.27 5.94
N ARG A 53 2.07 -11.58 6.01
CA ARG A 53 2.71 -12.05 7.26
C ARG A 53 2.61 -11.04 8.40
N ARG A 54 2.61 -9.74 8.07
CA ARG A 54 2.52 -8.65 9.04
C ARG A 54 1.08 -8.25 9.37
N GLY A 55 0.08 -8.93 8.80
CA GLY A 55 -1.34 -8.62 9.01
C GLY A 55 -1.78 -7.28 8.41
N LEU A 56 -0.98 -6.73 7.48
CA LEU A 56 -1.26 -5.44 6.85
C LEU A 56 -2.19 -5.57 5.65
N ALA A 57 -2.23 -6.73 5.00
CA ALA A 57 -3.09 -6.97 3.85
C ALA A 57 -3.50 -8.44 3.72
N THR A 58 -4.52 -8.70 2.91
CA THR A 58 -4.88 -10.02 2.40
C THR A 58 -4.92 -9.98 0.88
N ALA A 59 -4.25 -10.90 0.20
CA ALA A 59 -4.19 -10.92 -1.26
C ALA A 59 -5.07 -12.01 -1.86
N SER A 60 -5.84 -11.64 -2.88
CA SER A 60 -6.49 -12.57 -3.81
C SER A 60 -5.65 -12.75 -5.06
N GLU A 61 -6.17 -13.42 -6.09
CA GLU A 61 -5.47 -13.52 -7.37
C GLU A 61 -5.28 -12.15 -8.04
N THR A 62 -6.25 -11.25 -7.91
CA THR A 62 -6.29 -9.99 -8.67
C THR A 62 -6.22 -8.75 -7.80
N GLY A 63 -6.40 -8.84 -6.48
CA GLY A 63 -6.43 -7.71 -5.57
C GLY A 63 -5.64 -7.92 -4.28
N ILE A 64 -5.34 -6.82 -3.60
CA ILE A 64 -4.72 -6.76 -2.28
C ILE A 64 -5.60 -5.86 -1.42
N ASP A 65 -6.31 -6.45 -0.47
CA ASP A 65 -7.15 -5.71 0.47
C ASP A 65 -6.31 -5.25 1.66
N LEU A 66 -6.33 -3.95 1.94
CA LEU A 66 -5.55 -3.32 2.99
C LEU A 66 -6.31 -3.35 4.32
N SER A 67 -5.63 -3.79 5.38
CA SER A 67 -6.10 -3.64 6.76
C SER A 67 -6.30 -2.17 7.14
N GLU A 68 -7.04 -1.89 8.21
CA GLU A 68 -7.21 -0.52 8.72
C GLU A 68 -5.87 0.16 9.05
N GLU A 69 -4.90 -0.60 9.60
CA GLU A 69 -3.55 -0.11 9.89
C GLU A 69 -2.81 0.28 8.61
N ALA A 70 -2.87 -0.57 7.58
CA ALA A 70 -2.27 -0.28 6.27
C ALA A 70 -2.91 0.94 5.60
N GLN A 71 -4.24 1.07 5.68
CA GLN A 71 -4.93 2.25 5.15
C GLN A 71 -4.51 3.54 5.88
N ALA A 72 -4.39 3.50 7.22
CA ALA A 72 -3.91 4.65 8.00
C ALA A 72 -2.44 5.00 7.65
N PHE A 73 -1.62 3.99 7.38
CA PHE A 73 -0.26 4.19 6.91
C PHE A 73 -0.20 4.85 5.54
N THR A 74 -1.07 4.44 4.59
CA THR A 74 -1.20 5.11 3.28
C THR A 74 -1.53 6.59 3.43
N GLU A 75 -2.46 6.96 4.32
CA GLU A 75 -2.77 8.38 4.57
C GLU A 75 -1.56 9.12 5.14
N THR A 76 -0.82 8.50 6.06
CA THR A 76 0.42 9.09 6.63
C THR A 76 1.47 9.36 5.54
N LEU A 77 1.62 8.45 4.57
CA LEU A 77 2.52 8.63 3.43
C LEU A 77 2.07 9.78 2.53
N VAL A 78 0.77 9.86 2.21
CA VAL A 78 0.21 10.94 1.39
C VAL A 78 0.37 12.30 2.06
N GLU A 79 0.13 12.38 3.37
CA GLU A 79 0.38 13.60 4.13
C GLU A 79 1.86 13.98 4.14
N ALA A 80 2.77 13.01 4.25
CA ALA A 80 4.20 13.27 4.17
C ALA A 80 4.61 13.82 2.80
N MET A 81 4.03 13.29 1.71
CA MET A 81 4.24 13.82 0.36
C MET A 81 3.76 15.27 0.24
N ARG A 82 2.55 15.57 0.73
CA ARG A 82 1.99 16.95 0.73
C ARG A 82 2.86 17.92 1.53
N ARG A 83 3.24 17.55 2.75
CA ARG A 83 4.16 18.35 3.57
C ARG A 83 5.48 18.62 2.87
N THR A 84 6.05 17.61 2.22
CA THR A 84 7.31 17.75 1.47
C THR A 84 7.16 18.67 0.26
N ALA A 85 6.00 18.63 -0.40
CA ALA A 85 5.67 19.50 -1.52
C ALA A 85 5.26 20.93 -1.10
N GLY A 86 5.01 21.18 0.19
CA GLY A 86 4.49 22.47 0.68
C GLY A 86 3.00 22.70 0.39
N ALA A 87 2.23 21.62 0.25
CA ALA A 87 0.78 21.63 -0.03
C ALA A 87 -0.07 21.31 1.21
#